data_AF-A0A3D5KCU5-F1
#
_entry.id   AF-A0A3D5KCU5-F1
#
_cell.length_a   1.000
_cell.length_b   1.000
_cell.length_c   1.000
_cell.angle_alpha   90.00
_cell.angle_beta   90.00
_cell.angle_gamma   90.00
#
_symmetry.space_group_name_H-M   'P 1'
#
loop_
_entity.id
_entity.type
_entity.pdbx_description
1 polymer ?
#
loop_
_entity_poly.entity_id
_entity_poly.type
_entity_poly.pdbx_seq_one_letter_code
_entity_poly.pdbx_strand_id
1 'polypeptide(L)' 'MKRKLTAILLTAAVSIGILTGCGKKDNGVDDSWTKVQEKKEFVLGLDASFPPMGFTDDNEEIVGFD' A
#
# COMPACT_ATOMS: atom_id res chain seq x y z
N MET A 1 34.65 -30.79 -10.56
CA MET A 1 33.37 -30.57 -11.27
C MET A 1 32.23 -30.17 -10.33
N LYS A 2 32.06 -30.83 -9.17
CA LYS A 2 30.99 -30.51 -8.19
C LYS A 2 30.96 -29.04 -7.73
N ARG A 3 32.12 -28.42 -7.43
CA ARG A 3 32.22 -26.99 -7.06
C ARG A 3 31.83 -26.00 -8.17
N LYS A 4 32.11 -26.36 -9.44
CA LYS A 4 31.71 -25.53 -10.60
C LYS A 4 30.21 -25.63 -10.85
N LEU A 5 29.63 -26.82 -10.63
CA LEU A 5 28.18 -27.05 -10.70
C LEU A 5 27.42 -26.27 -9.62
N THR A 6 27.94 -26.25 -8.37
CA THR A 6 27.33 -25.47 -7.28
C THR A 6 27.37 -23.97 -7.56
N ALA A 7 28.48 -23.45 -8.11
CA ALA A 7 28.59 -22.03 -8.48
C ALA A 7 27.59 -21.64 -9.58
N ILE A 8 27.43 -22.46 -10.61
CA ILE A 8 26.48 -22.22 -11.71
C ILE A 8 25.04 -22.21 -11.19
N LEU A 9 24.69 -23.14 -10.29
CA LEU A 9 23.36 -23.23 -9.69
C LEU A 9 23.02 -21.98 -8.86
N LEU A 10 24.00 -21.47 -8.10
CA LEU A 10 23.81 -20.26 -7.28
C LEU A 10 23.58 -19.02 -8.15
N THR A 11 24.38 -18.86 -9.22
CA THR A 11 24.23 -17.73 -10.15
C THR A 11 22.88 -17.78 -10.87
N ALA A 12 22.42 -18.97 -11.27
CA ALA A 12 21.10 -19.15 -11.88
C ALA A 12 19.95 -18.76 -10.93
N ALA A 13 20.03 -19.16 -9.65
CA ALA A 13 19.03 -18.79 -8.64
C ALA A 13 18.94 -17.27 -8.42
N VAL A 14 20.09 -16.58 -8.36
CA VAL A 14 20.14 -15.12 -8.24
C VAL A 14 19.56 -14.43 -9.49
N SER A 15 19.84 -14.98 -10.68
CA SER A 15 19.33 -14.45 -11.96
C SER A 15 17.80 -14.51 -12.02
N ILE A 16 17.20 -15.60 -11.53
CA ILE A 16 15.75 -15.78 -11.49
C ILE A 16 15.12 -14.79 -10.50
N GLY A 17 15.73 -14.57 -9.33
CA GLY A 17 15.27 -13.59 -8.35
C GLY A 17 15.19 -12.16 -8.92
N ILE A 18 16.21 -11.74 -9.68
CA ILE A 18 16.26 -10.40 -10.29
C ILE A 18 15.17 -10.22 -11.35
N LEU A 19 14.84 -11.28 -12.12
CA LEU A 19 13.83 -11.21 -13.17
C LEU A 19 12.38 -11.20 -12.64
N THR A 20 12.14 -11.72 -11.43
CA THR A 20 10.80 -11.70 -10.81
C THR A 20 10.41 -10.35 -10.19
N GLY A 21 11.37 -9.46 -9.95
CA GLY A 21 11.12 -8.13 -9.35
C GLY A 21 10.59 -7.07 -10.32
N CYS A 22 10.79 -7.23 -11.63
CA CYS A 22 10.44 -6.23 -12.66
C CYS A 22 9.11 -6.51 -13.39
N GLY A 23 8.36 -7.54 -12.97
CA GLY A 23 7.21 -8.06 -13.74
C GLY A 23 5.84 -7.49 -13.39
N LYS A 24 5.70 -6.72 -12.29
CA LYS A 24 4.37 -6.18 -11.91
C LYS A 24 4.08 -4.91 -12.70
N LYS A 25 3.70 -5.09 -13.97
CA LYS A 25 3.03 -4.06 -14.75
C LYS A 25 1.60 -4.00 -14.24
N ASP A 26 1.38 -3.14 -13.25
CA ASP A 26 0.05 -2.90 -12.72
C ASP A 26 -0.79 -2.28 -13.85
N ASN A 27 -1.67 -3.07 -14.44
CA ASN A 27 -2.55 -2.62 -15.51
C ASN A 27 -3.72 -1.83 -14.91
N GLY A 28 -3.39 -0.76 -14.18
CA GLY A 28 -4.22 0.41 -13.85
C GLY A 28 -5.71 0.23 -13.62
N VAL A 29 -6.18 -0.89 -13.08
CA VAL A 29 -7.55 -0.99 -12.59
C VAL A 29 -7.54 -0.42 -11.19
N ASP A 30 -8.20 0.71 -11.02
CA ASP A 30 -8.41 1.29 -9.70
C ASP A 30 -9.29 0.34 -8.87
N ASP A 31 -8.72 -0.20 -7.80
CA ASP A 31 -9.34 -1.09 -6.85
C ASP A 31 -9.55 -0.42 -5.47
N SER A 32 -9.44 0.92 -5.40
CA SER A 32 -9.54 1.68 -4.15
C SER A 32 -10.85 1.44 -3.42
N TRP A 33 -11.96 1.30 -4.15
CA TRP A 33 -13.27 0.98 -3.57
C TRP A 33 -13.27 -0.39 -2.89
N THR A 34 -12.81 -1.43 -3.58
CA THR A 34 -12.72 -2.79 -3.04
C THR A 34 -11.83 -2.82 -1.80
N LYS A 35 -10.71 -2.10 -1.81
CA LYS A 35 -9.79 -1.99 -0.66
C LYS A 35 -10.47 -1.39 0.57
N VAL A 36 -11.26 -0.32 0.41
CA VAL A 36 -12.02 0.29 1.52
C VAL A 36 -13.06 -0.70 2.07
N GLN A 37 -13.77 -1.41 1.19
CA GLN A 37 -14.75 -2.41 1.60
C GLN A 37 -14.13 -3.58 2.37
N GLU A 38 -12.99 -4.11 1.90
CA GLU A 38 -12.28 -5.21 2.55
C GLU A 38 -11.68 -4.80 3.89
N LYS A 39 -11.09 -3.59 3.96
CA LYS A 39 -10.50 -3.04 5.18
C LYS A 39 -11.56 -2.65 6.22
N LYS A 40 -12.79 -2.38 5.77
CA LYS A 40 -13.89 -1.85 6.60
C LYS A 40 -13.51 -0.56 7.34
N GLU A 41 -12.61 0.21 6.74
CA GLU A 41 -12.08 1.46 7.28
C GLU A 41 -11.90 2.43 6.12
N PHE A 42 -12.41 3.65 6.30
CA PHE A 42 -12.23 4.75 5.37
C PHE A 42 -11.47 5.86 6.08
N VAL A 43 -10.26 6.16 5.59
CA VAL A 43 -9.42 7.22 6.14
C VAL A 43 -9.70 8.50 5.38
N LEU A 44 -10.28 9.48 6.05
CA LEU A 44 -10.60 10.79 5.49
C LEU A 44 -9.68 11.85 6.11
N GLY A 45 -9.02 12.65 5.29
CA GLY A 45 -8.28 13.82 5.74
C GLY A 45 -9.19 15.05 5.76
N LEU A 46 -9.17 15.81 6.85
CA LEU A 46 -9.92 17.06 6.99
C LEU A 46 -9.13 18.07 7.85
N ASP A 47 -9.56 19.34 7.81
CA ASP A 47 -9.07 20.40 8.70
C ASP A 47 -9.98 20.48 9.94
N ALA A 48 -9.42 20.21 11.13
CA ALA A 48 -10.15 20.22 12.39
C ALA A 48 -10.23 21.62 13.05
N SER A 49 -10.06 22.69 12.28
CA SER A 49 -10.21 24.09 12.73
C SER A 49 -11.18 24.89 11.87
N PHE A 50 -12.09 24.22 11.16
CA PHE A 50 -12.99 24.83 10.19
C PHE A 50 -14.49 24.70 10.57
N PRO A 51 -14.95 25.35 11.65
CA PRO A 51 -16.36 25.35 12.02
C PRO A 51 -17.23 26.07 10.97
N PRO A 52 -18.44 25.58 10.66
CA PRO A 52 -19.12 24.43 11.26
C PRO A 52 -18.86 23.08 10.55
N MET A 53 -17.95 23.05 9.59
CA MET A 53 -17.74 21.91 8.68
C MET A 53 -16.99 20.76 9.37
N GLY A 54 -15.86 21.06 10.02
CA GLY A 54 -15.09 20.11 10.81
C GLY A 54 -14.24 20.84 11.84
N PHE A 55 -14.40 20.53 13.12
CA PHE A 55 -13.65 21.17 14.19
C PHE A 55 -13.51 20.27 15.43
N THR A 56 -12.46 20.48 16.22
CA THR A 56 -12.30 19.81 17.52
C THR A 56 -13.15 20.50 18.58
N ASP A 57 -13.97 19.73 19.30
CA ASP A 57 -14.79 20.21 20.41
C ASP A 57 -14.03 20.20 21.76
N ASP A 58 -14.71 20.61 22.84
CA ASP A 58 -14.14 20.64 24.19
C ASP A 58 -13.80 19.25 24.75
N ASN A 59 -14.31 18.17 24.13
CA ASN A 59 -14.03 16.78 24.49
C ASN A 59 -12.87 16.18 23.68
N GLU A 60 -12.17 17.02 22.89
CA GLU A 60 -11.12 16.59 21.96
C GLU A 60 -11.64 15.69 20.81
N GLU A 61 -12.94 15.75 20.49
CA GLU A 61 -13.56 15.01 19.39
C GLU A 61 -13.70 15.88 18.14
N ILE A 62 -13.50 15.28 16.95
CA ILE A 62 -13.75 15.97 15.67
C ILE A 62 -15.24 15.88 15.35
N VAL A 63 -15.90 17.03 15.23
CA VAL A 63 -17.34 17.15 14.94
C VAL A 63 -17.60 18.19 13.84
N GLY A 64 -18.78 18.16 13.22
CA GLY A 64 -19.15 19.12 12.19
C GLY A 64 -20.22 18.59 11.24
N PHE A 65 -20.42 19.30 10.13
CA PHE A 65 -21.34 18.90 9.07
C PHE A 65 -20.75 17.85 8.11
N ASP A 66 -19.45 17.92 7.84
CA ASP A 66 -18.74 16.95 6.98
C ASP A 66 -18.68 15.55 7.64
#